data_AF-A0A392S5H5-F1
#
_entry.id   AF-A0A392S5H5-F1
#
_cell.length_a   1.000
_cell.length_b   1.000
_cell.length_c   1.000
_cell.angle_alpha   90.00
_cell.angle_beta   90.00
_cell.angle_gamma   90.00
#
_symmetry.space_group_name_H-M   'P 1'
#
loop_
_entity.id
_entity.type
_entity.pdbx_description
1 polymer ?
#
loop_
_entity_poly.entity_id
_entity_poly.type
_entity_poly.pdbx_seq_one_letter_code
_entity_poly.pdbx_strand_id
1 'polypeptide(L)'
;MVLINEGKETNIKIDENGIMRFHGRVCVPDVPELKRMILEEGHRSGLSIHHGVTKMYQDLRRLFWWPGMKRQISEFVYACL
;
A
#
# COMPACT_ATOMS: atom_id res chain seq x y z
N MET A 1 -30.02 27.03 3.25
CA MET A 1 -29.74 25.68 2.73
C MET A 1 -28.65 25.83 1.68
N VAL A 2 -27.37 25.78 2.09
CA VAL A 2 -26.24 25.86 1.16
C VAL A 2 -25.72 24.43 1.02
N LEU A 3 -25.96 23.84 -0.15
CA LEU A 3 -25.41 22.55 -0.54
C LEU A 3 -23.93 22.77 -0.84
N ILE A 4 -23.08 22.48 0.16
CA ILE A 4 -21.65 22.39 -0.06
C ILE A 4 -21.44 21.02 -0.74
N ASN A 5 -21.32 21.03 -2.07
CA ASN A 5 -20.73 19.90 -2.78
C ASN A 5 -19.25 19.88 -2.39
N GLU A 6 -18.92 19.20 -1.30
CA GLU A 6 -17.56 18.76 -1.01
C GLU A 6 -17.14 17.78 -2.10
N GLY A 7 -16.63 18.33 -3.21
CA GLY A 7 -15.90 17.55 -4.19
C GLY A 7 -14.79 16.83 -3.44
N LYS A 8 -14.90 15.50 -3.34
CA LYS A 8 -13.84 14.63 -2.83
C LYS A 8 -12.57 14.98 -3.59
N GLU A 9 -11.69 15.78 -3.00
CA GLU A 9 -10.36 16.02 -3.55
C GLU A 9 -9.68 14.67 -3.66
N THR A 10 -9.60 14.16 -4.89
CA THR A 10 -8.79 12.98 -5.18
C THR A 10 -7.36 13.44 -4.97
N ASN A 11 -6.78 13.12 -3.81
CA ASN A 11 -5.42 13.53 -3.45
C ASN A 11 -4.39 12.67 -4.22
N ILE A 12 -4.51 12.65 -5.55
CA ILE A 12 -3.58 12.02 -6.47
C ILE A 12 -2.65 13.14 -6.96
N LYS A 13 -1.34 12.96 -6.77
CA LYS A 13 -0.31 13.90 -7.21
C LYS A 13 0.82 13.14 -7.90
N ILE A 14 1.50 13.78 -8.83
CA ILE A 14 2.75 13.28 -9.42
C ILE A 14 3.85 14.18 -8.88
N ASP A 15 4.91 13.60 -8.29
CA ASP A 15 6.05 14.37 -7.80
C ASP A 15 7.08 14.68 -8.91
N GLU A 16 8.12 15.43 -8.57
CA GLU A 16 9.19 15.85 -9.51
C GLU A 16 9.93 14.67 -10.16
N ASN A 17 9.85 13.48 -9.57
CA ASN A 17 10.45 12.25 -10.08
C ASN A 17 9.47 11.44 -10.94
N GLY A 18 8.28 11.97 -11.23
CA GLY A 18 7.24 11.28 -11.98
C GLY A 18 6.50 10.21 -11.18
N ILE A 19 6.64 10.18 -9.84
CA ILE A 19 6.01 9.16 -9.00
C ILE A 19 4.58 9.59 -8.64
N MET A 20 3.61 8.76 -8.98
CA MET A 20 2.22 8.96 -8.58
C MET A 20 2.03 8.64 -7.09
N ARG A 21 1.39 9.55 -6.36
CA ARG A 21 1.09 9.43 -4.93
C ARG A 21 -0.38 9.64 -4.65
N PHE A 22 -0.97 8.80 -3.79
CA PHE A 22 -2.33 8.91 -3.30
C PHE A 22 -2.32 9.16 -1.79
N HIS A 23 -2.83 10.31 -1.34
CA HIS A 23 -2.72 10.77 0.05
C HIS A 23 -1.28 10.70 0.59
N GLY A 24 -0.31 11.13 -0.21
CA GLY A 24 1.12 11.12 0.11
C GLY A 24 1.82 9.76 -0.02
N ARG A 25 1.08 8.67 -0.25
CA ARG A 25 1.63 7.30 -0.39
C ARG A 25 1.96 7.00 -1.83
N VAL A 26 3.06 6.31 -2.09
CA VAL A 26 3.45 5.87 -3.44
C VAL A 26 2.42 4.89 -3.99
N CYS A 27 1.86 5.22 -5.14
CA CYS A 27 0.98 4.33 -5.88
C CYS A 27 1.81 3.26 -6.57
N VAL A 28 1.58 2.00 -6.22
CA VAL A 28 2.29 0.88 -6.85
C VAL A 28 1.51 0.47 -8.10
N PRO A 29 2.13 0.49 -9.30
CA PRO A 29 1.48 0.04 -10.53
C PRO A 29 1.12 -1.45 -10.45
N ASP A 30 0.26 -1.91 -11.36
CA ASP A 30 -0.15 -3.32 -11.43
C ASP A 30 0.93 -4.20 -12.10
N VAL A 31 2.12 -4.20 -11.49
CA VAL A 31 3.28 -5.01 -11.88
C VAL A 31 3.49 -6.05 -10.77
N PRO A 32 3.15 -7.33 -11.00
CA PRO A 32 3.22 -8.37 -9.98
C PRO A 32 4.57 -8.48 -9.29
N GLU A 33 5.66 -8.34 -10.06
CA GLU A 33 7.03 -8.43 -9.56
C GLU A 33 7.35 -7.31 -8.57
N LEU A 34 6.89 -6.09 -8.85
CA LEU A 34 7.09 -4.94 -7.99
C LEU A 34 6.33 -5.10 -6.67
N LYS A 35 5.06 -5.54 -6.74
CA LYS A 35 4.26 -5.84 -5.55
C LYS A 35 4.91 -6.95 -4.73
N ARG A 36 5.40 -8.02 -5.37
CA ARG A 36 6.10 -9.12 -4.70
C ARG A 36 7.37 -8.64 -3.98
N MET A 37 8.21 -7.81 -4.61
CA MET A 37 9.40 -7.25 -3.95
C MET A 37 9.05 -6.45 -2.69
N ILE A 38 7.99 -5.65 -2.73
CA ILE A 38 7.52 -4.88 -1.56
C ILE A 38 7.04 -5.82 -0.45
N LEU A 39 6.32 -6.89 -0.80
CA LEU A 39 5.83 -7.88 0.16
C LEU A 39 6.99 -8.67 0.79
N GLU A 40 7.95 -9.14 -0.02
CA GLU A 40 9.15 -9.84 0.44
C GLU A 40 9.99 -8.97 1.38
N GLU A 41 10.18 -7.69 1.04
CA GLU A 41 10.92 -6.75 1.89
C GLU A 41 10.20 -6.47 3.20
N GLY A 42 8.87 -6.28 3.16
CA GLY A 42 8.06 -6.16 4.36
C GLY A 42 8.13 -7.41 5.25
N HIS A 43 8.22 -8.59 4.64
CA HIS A 43 8.32 -9.85 5.39
C HIS A 43 9.71 -10.05 6.02
N ARG A 44 10.79 -9.80 5.26
CA ARG A 44 12.19 -9.96 5.71
C ARG A 44 12.60 -8.98 6.80
N SER A 45 12.11 -7.75 6.77
CA SER A 45 12.43 -6.69 7.73
C SER A 45 11.88 -6.95 9.16
N GLY A 46 11.40 -8.15 9.47
CA GLY A 46 10.88 -8.53 10.78
C GLY A 46 9.45 -8.06 11.05
N LEU A 47 8.78 -7.46 10.06
CA LEU A 47 7.39 -7.00 10.19
C LEU A 47 6.40 -8.18 10.23
N SER A 48 6.83 -9.39 9.83
CA SER A 48 5.96 -10.56 9.69
C SER A 48 6.36 -11.77 10.54
N ILE A 49 7.61 -11.87 11.02
CA ILE A 49 8.12 -13.11 11.63
C ILE A 49 7.41 -13.46 12.96
N HIS A 50 6.74 -12.49 13.60
CA HIS A 50 5.82 -12.74 14.73
C HIS A 50 4.52 -11.93 14.71
N HIS A 51 4.37 -10.97 13.81
CA HIS A 51 3.38 -9.90 13.98
C HIS A 51 2.17 -9.95 13.03
N GLY A 52 2.10 -10.97 12.17
CA GLY A 52 0.93 -11.28 11.33
C GLY A 52 0.57 -10.24 10.26
N VAL A 53 -0.48 -10.57 9.50
CA VAL A 53 -1.05 -9.76 8.38
C VAL A 53 -1.28 -8.29 8.79
N THR A 54 -1.73 -8.07 10.03
CA THR A 54 -2.08 -6.75 10.55
C THR A 54 -0.89 -5.81 10.61
N LYS A 55 0.25 -6.25 11.16
CA LYS A 55 1.44 -5.38 11.26
C LYS A 55 1.99 -5.06 9.88
N MET A 56 2.17 -6.07 9.04
CA MET A 56 2.67 -5.88 7.68
C MET A 56 1.79 -4.90 6.88
N TYR A 57 0.46 -4.99 7.00
CA TYR A 57 -0.43 -4.00 6.40
C TYR A 57 -0.25 -2.60 7.00
N GLN A 58 -0.16 -2.47 8.32
CA GLN A 58 0.01 -1.17 8.98
C GLN A 58 1.31 -0.46 8.60
N ASP A 59 2.38 -1.21 8.38
CA ASP A 59 3.68 -0.64 8.00
C ASP A 59 3.70 -0.27 6.52
N LEU A 60 3.31 -1.21 5.64
CA LEU A 60 3.33 -0.94 4.19
C LEU A 60 2.35 0.17 3.79
N ARG A 61 1.17 0.27 4.42
CA ARG A 61 0.17 1.30 4.08
C ARG A 61 0.60 2.72 4.39
N ARG A 62 1.68 2.93 5.16
CA ARG A 62 2.24 4.26 5.44
C ARG A 62 2.99 4.81 4.24
N LEU A 63 3.61 3.91 3.47
CA LEU A 63 4.48 4.27 2.34
C LEU A 63 3.82 4.03 1.00
N PHE A 64 3.05 2.95 0.89
CA PHE A 64 2.53 2.45 -0.37
C PHE A 64 1.01 2.37 -0.40
N TRP A 65 0.46 2.37 -1.61
CA TRP A 65 -0.94 2.13 -1.87
C TRP A 65 -1.13 1.43 -3.21
N TRP A 66 -2.03 0.44 -3.25
CA TRP A 66 -2.56 -0.14 -4.48
C TRP A 66 -3.91 -0.84 -4.22
N PRO A 67 -4.75 -1.01 -5.26
CA PRO A 67 -6.00 -1.77 -5.13
C PRO A 67 -5.74 -3.22 -4.66
N GLY A 68 -6.46 -3.67 -3.64
CA GLY A 68 -6.34 -5.03 -3.12
C GLY A 68 -5.14 -5.28 -2.19
N MET A 69 -4.39 -4.24 -1.79
CA MET A 69 -3.20 -4.34 -0.93
C MET A 69 -3.38 -5.22 0.31
N LYS A 70 -4.46 -5.01 1.08
CA LYS A 70 -4.73 -5.81 2.29
C LYS A 70 -4.94 -7.30 1.97
N ARG A 71 -5.63 -7.63 0.87
CA ARG A 71 -5.87 -9.01 0.45
C ARG A 71 -4.56 -9.68 0.07
N GLN A 72 -3.76 -9.01 -0.77
CA GLN A 72 -2.48 -9.56 -1.25
C GLN A 72 -1.46 -9.74 -0.12
N ILE A 73 -1.43 -8.84 0.87
CA ILE A 73 -0.61 -9.03 2.09
C ILE A 73 -1.08 -10.27 2.86
N SER A 74 -2.39 -10.47 3.00
CA SER A 74 -2.94 -11.64 3.67
C SER A 74 -2.55 -12.94 2.96
N GLU A 75 -2.74 -13.00 1.63
CA GLU A 75 -2.38 -14.15 0.80
C GLU A 75 -0.88 -14.46 0.90
N PHE A 76 -0.03 -13.43 0.85
CA PHE A 76 1.42 -13.57 0.98
C PHE A 76 1.84 -14.13 2.33
N VAL A 77 1.35 -13.55 3.44
CA VAL A 77 1.72 -13.99 4.79
C VAL A 77 1.23 -15.41 5.06
N TYR A 78 0.02 -15.79 4.59
CA TYR A 78 -0.48 -17.16 4.72
C TYR A 78 0.33 -18.17 3.91
N ALA A 79 0.91 -17.77 2.78
CA ALA A 79 1.81 -18.63 2.00
C ALA A 79 3.21 -18.79 2.61
N CYS A 80 3.56 -17.97 3.61
CA CYS A 80 4.83 -18.04 4.34
C CYS A 80 4.74 -18.84 5.66
N LEU A 81 3.53 -19.22 6.09
CA LEU A 81 3.29 -20.15 7.20
C LEU A 81 3.46 -21.58 6.72
#